data_AF-A0A423GB35-F1
#
_entry.id   AF-A0A423GB35-F1
#
_cell.length_a   1.000
_cell.length_b   1.000
_cell.length_c   1.000
_cell.angle_alpha   90.00
_cell.angle_beta   90.00
_cell.angle_gamma   90.00
#
_symmetry.space_group_name_H-M   'P 1'
#
loop_
_entity.id
_entity.type
_entity.pdbx_description
1 polymer ?
#
loop_
_entity_poly.entity_id
_entity_poly.type
_entity_poly.pdbx_seq_one_letter_code
_entity_poly.pdbx_strand_id
1 'polypeptide(L)'
;MASRFFLSIGCCMALAFQHVCADGGRLIATGGASSLEGAAGGGITPWAMLAGYGEQNEWGATAFATSVNLPDYRLDVAGLAVAYDNRVELSFARQRFDLGSLVNKLNLPDDHLDQDIYAIKVRLFGDVIYDTLPQVSVGLQYKHQNDFLIPSLVGARRDSDTEGYLAASRLFMGAAFGYNLLVNGSLRYSRANELGLLGFGGDRRDTRSVLKEGSLAVLLNPRWALGVEYRQKPDNLSFSGESDWSDLFVGYFPNKHVSMVLAYARLGEIATLDRQNGLYFSIQGGF
;
A
#
# COMPACT_ATOMS: atom_id res chain seq x y z
N MET A 1 50.43 22.02 -45.48
CA MET A 1 49.32 22.91 -45.07
C MET A 1 48.42 22.07 -44.17
N ALA A 2 48.63 22.02 -42.85
CA ALA A 2 48.06 22.92 -41.81
C ALA A 2 46.53 23.06 -41.99
N SER A 3 45.65 22.79 -41.02
CA SER A 3 45.77 23.07 -39.58
C SER A 3 44.89 22.15 -38.69
N ARG A 4 45.23 22.19 -37.40
CA ARG A 4 44.44 21.75 -36.23
C ARG A 4 43.28 22.71 -35.95
N PHE A 5 42.15 22.24 -35.41
CA PHE A 5 41.14 22.97 -34.61
C PHE A 5 40.22 21.92 -33.96
N PHE A 6 39.68 22.02 -32.74
CA PHE A 6 40.02 22.67 -31.48
C PHE A 6 39.20 21.95 -30.40
N LEU A 7 39.70 21.99 -29.17
CA LEU A 7 39.05 21.53 -27.95
C LEU A 7 37.84 22.44 -27.62
N SER A 8 36.72 21.88 -27.19
CA SER A 8 35.72 22.61 -26.40
C SER A 8 35.06 21.69 -25.38
N ILE A 9 35.60 21.76 -24.16
CA ILE A 9 35.08 21.24 -22.91
C ILE A 9 33.78 21.98 -22.58
N GLY A 10 32.66 21.28 -22.64
CA GLY A 10 31.38 21.77 -22.14
C GLY A 10 31.29 21.50 -20.64
N CYS A 11 31.43 22.54 -19.84
CA CYS A 11 31.23 22.55 -18.41
C CYS A 11 29.76 22.19 -18.09
N CYS A 12 29.48 20.93 -17.76
CA CYS A 12 28.25 20.56 -17.08
C CYS A 12 28.35 21.09 -15.65
N MET A 13 27.70 22.23 -15.42
CA MET A 13 27.42 22.79 -14.11
C MET A 13 26.52 21.79 -13.38
N ALA A 14 27.13 20.84 -12.67
CA ALA A 14 26.45 19.98 -11.73
C ALA A 14 25.93 20.87 -10.59
N LEU A 15 24.65 21.23 -10.66
CA LEU A 15 23.89 21.63 -9.49
C LEU A 15 23.91 20.42 -8.56
N ALA A 16 24.89 20.40 -7.65
CA ALA A 16 24.89 19.52 -6.51
C ALA A 16 23.69 19.92 -5.64
N PHE A 17 22.53 19.32 -5.91
CA PHE A 17 21.50 19.20 -4.90
C PHE A 17 22.14 18.39 -3.77
N GLN A 18 22.52 19.08 -2.70
CA GLN A 18 22.82 18.42 -1.44
C GLN A 18 21.51 17.81 -0.94
N HIS A 19 21.21 16.61 -1.41
CA HIS A 19 20.16 15.79 -0.84
C HIS A 19 20.60 15.44 0.58
N VAL A 20 19.99 16.09 1.58
CA VAL A 20 20.02 15.58 2.94
C VAL A 20 19.17 14.31 2.90
N CYS A 21 19.82 13.17 2.68
CA CYS A 21 19.20 11.86 2.84
C CYS A 21 18.88 11.67 4.32
N ALA A 22 17.64 11.24 4.60
CA ALA A 22 17.01 11.18 5.90
C ALA A 22 17.61 10.11 6.84
N ASP A 23 18.86 10.28 7.27
CA ASP A 23 19.47 9.36 8.25
C ASP A 23 19.07 9.76 9.70
N GLY A 24 18.68 11.01 9.93
CA GLY A 24 18.46 11.60 11.25
C GLY A 24 17.01 11.84 11.71
N GLY A 25 16.03 11.88 10.81
CA GLY A 25 14.68 12.43 11.08
C GLY A 25 13.80 11.60 12.01
N ARG A 26 12.92 10.79 11.42
CA ARG A 26 11.87 10.05 12.18
C ARG A 26 12.40 8.77 12.84
N LEU A 27 11.74 8.32 13.92
CA LEU A 27 12.08 7.08 14.61
C LEU A 27 11.83 5.85 13.73
N ILE A 28 12.62 4.80 13.91
CA ILE A 28 12.43 3.52 13.22
C ILE A 28 11.00 2.98 13.44
N ALA A 29 10.47 2.26 12.44
CA ALA A 29 9.10 1.76 12.36
C ALA A 29 8.00 2.83 12.20
N THR A 30 8.32 4.13 12.27
CA THR A 30 7.31 5.18 12.10
C THR A 30 6.95 5.49 10.63
N GLY A 31 7.74 5.02 9.68
CA GLY A 31 7.35 5.02 8.26
C GLY A 31 6.28 3.97 7.92
N GLY A 32 5.98 3.06 8.85
CA GLY A 32 5.20 1.85 8.56
C GLY A 32 5.92 0.94 7.56
N ALA A 33 5.16 0.04 6.96
CA ALA A 33 5.53 -0.70 5.75
C ALA A 33 4.83 -0.06 4.53
N SER A 34 4.86 -0.75 3.39
CA SER A 34 4.11 -0.36 2.20
C SER A 34 2.90 -1.28 2.05
N SER A 35 1.72 -0.68 1.88
CA SER A 35 0.50 -1.44 1.61
C SER A 35 0.54 -2.07 0.22
N LEU A 36 -0.35 -3.05 -0.02
CA LEU A 36 -0.58 -3.62 -1.35
C LEU A 36 -0.91 -2.56 -2.41
N GLU A 37 -1.40 -1.39 -2.01
CA GLU A 37 -1.75 -0.28 -2.89
C GLU A 37 -0.62 0.77 -3.00
N GLY A 38 0.54 0.50 -2.42
CA GLY A 38 1.75 1.34 -2.49
C GLY A 38 1.83 2.48 -1.48
N ALA A 39 0.72 2.88 -0.87
CA ALA A 39 0.75 3.89 0.18
C ALA A 39 1.40 3.36 1.47
N ALA A 40 2.10 4.21 2.21
CA ALA A 40 2.66 3.84 3.51
C ALA A 40 1.59 3.43 4.53
N GLY A 41 1.86 2.40 5.32
CA GLY A 41 0.93 1.88 6.32
C GLY A 41 1.21 0.43 6.71
N GLY A 42 0.14 -0.33 6.92
CA GLY A 42 0.20 -1.78 7.08
C GLY A 42 0.27 -2.48 5.73
N GLY A 43 0.07 -3.80 5.71
CA GLY A 43 0.03 -4.60 4.49
C GLY A 43 -1.26 -4.38 3.71
N ILE A 44 -2.42 -4.43 4.37
CA ILE A 44 -3.72 -4.31 3.69
C ILE A 44 -4.42 -2.97 3.92
N THR A 45 -4.00 -2.18 4.92
CA THR A 45 -4.56 -0.85 5.20
C THR A 45 -3.53 0.28 5.12
N PRO A 46 -3.85 1.43 4.48
CA PRO A 46 -3.02 2.62 4.58
C PRO A 46 -3.14 3.21 6.00
N TRP A 47 -2.03 3.73 6.51
CA TRP A 47 -2.01 4.46 7.77
C TRP A 47 -1.85 5.95 7.49
N ALA A 48 -2.02 6.78 8.53
CA ALA A 48 -1.85 8.21 8.41
C ALA A 48 -0.39 8.63 8.17
N MET A 49 0.56 7.74 8.50
CA MET A 49 1.99 7.89 8.29
C MET A 49 2.36 8.06 6.82
N LEU A 50 3.48 8.75 6.59
CA LEU A 50 4.09 8.92 5.28
C LEU A 50 5.31 7.99 5.12
N ALA A 51 5.59 7.61 3.88
CA ALA A 51 6.71 6.78 3.47
C ALA A 51 8.06 7.41 3.86
N GLY A 52 9.01 6.54 4.20
CA GLY A 52 10.36 6.95 4.60
C GLY A 52 10.42 7.62 5.98
N TYR A 53 11.58 8.23 6.25
CA TYR A 53 11.93 8.80 7.56
C TYR A 53 12.28 10.30 7.50
N GLY A 54 12.01 10.96 6.37
CA GLY A 54 12.29 12.38 6.16
C GLY A 54 11.43 13.28 7.05
N GLU A 55 12.05 14.34 7.57
CA GLU A 55 11.41 15.41 8.31
C GLU A 55 11.15 16.66 7.44
N GLN A 56 10.94 17.81 8.08
CA GLN A 56 10.69 19.07 7.41
C GLN A 56 11.83 19.41 6.43
N ASN A 57 11.46 19.81 5.21
CA ASN A 57 12.35 20.06 4.07
C ASN A 57 13.22 18.88 3.61
N GLU A 58 12.96 17.66 4.08
CA GLU A 58 13.68 16.47 3.66
C GLU A 58 12.85 15.64 2.68
N TRP A 59 13.57 14.89 1.84
CA TRP A 59 13.00 13.86 0.99
C TRP A 59 13.18 12.51 1.67
N GLY A 60 12.23 11.61 1.48
CA GLY A 60 12.39 10.19 1.75
C GLY A 60 11.85 9.40 0.57
N ALA A 61 12.54 8.33 0.19
CA ALA A 61 12.06 7.42 -0.83
C ALA A 61 11.99 5.99 -0.29
N THR A 62 10.99 5.24 -0.74
CA THR A 62 10.89 3.80 -0.46
C THR A 62 10.60 3.03 -1.73
N ALA A 63 11.13 1.82 -1.80
CA ALA A 63 10.75 0.83 -2.80
C ALA A 63 10.40 -0.46 -2.08
N PHE A 64 9.41 -1.20 -2.56
CA PHE A 64 8.96 -2.43 -1.92
C PHE A 64 8.57 -3.50 -2.94
N ALA A 65 8.62 -4.73 -2.46
CA ALA A 65 8.05 -5.89 -3.14
C ALA A 65 7.29 -6.74 -2.13
N THR A 66 6.12 -7.21 -2.53
CA THR A 66 5.23 -8.02 -1.70
C THR A 66 4.73 -9.22 -2.50
N SER A 67 4.66 -10.38 -1.85
CA SER A 67 4.05 -11.58 -2.40
C SER A 67 3.01 -12.13 -1.42
N VAL A 68 1.80 -12.39 -1.91
CA VAL A 68 0.71 -13.03 -1.16
C VAL A 68 0.41 -14.36 -1.83
N ASN A 69 0.65 -15.44 -1.12
CA ASN A 69 0.45 -16.79 -1.61
C ASN A 69 -0.76 -17.40 -0.92
N LEU A 70 -1.84 -17.58 -1.66
CA LEU A 70 -3.10 -18.19 -1.23
C LEU A 70 -3.19 -19.62 -1.83
N PRO A 71 -4.16 -20.44 -1.40
CA PRO A 71 -4.32 -21.80 -1.92
C PRO A 71 -4.56 -21.86 -3.42
N ASP A 72 -5.35 -20.93 -3.98
CA ASP A 72 -5.72 -20.94 -5.39
C ASP A 72 -5.19 -19.74 -6.19
N TYR A 73 -4.72 -18.69 -5.51
CA TYR A 73 -4.28 -17.44 -6.12
C TYR A 73 -2.93 -16.98 -5.60
N ARG A 74 -2.28 -16.13 -6.38
CA ARG A 74 -1.06 -15.44 -5.97
C ARG A 74 -1.12 -13.98 -6.39
N LEU A 75 -0.74 -13.09 -5.47
CA LEU A 75 -0.60 -11.66 -5.74
C LEU A 75 0.85 -11.27 -5.55
N ASP A 76 1.49 -10.78 -6.61
CA ASP A 76 2.80 -10.14 -6.53
C ASP A 76 2.65 -8.63 -6.77
N VAL A 77 3.31 -7.83 -5.93
CA VAL A 77 3.24 -6.37 -5.98
C VAL A 77 4.65 -5.82 -5.92
N ALA A 78 4.93 -4.83 -6.77
CA ALA A 78 6.13 -4.01 -6.68
C ALA A 78 5.75 -2.54 -6.76
N GLY A 79 6.42 -1.70 -5.99
CA GLY A 79 6.08 -0.28 -5.97
C GLY A 79 7.16 0.59 -5.36
N LEU A 80 6.91 1.89 -5.43
CA LEU A 80 7.77 2.94 -4.91
C LEU A 80 6.93 4.09 -4.37
N ALA A 81 7.46 4.78 -3.38
CA ALA A 81 6.88 5.99 -2.83
C ALA A 81 7.97 7.03 -2.59
N VAL A 82 7.63 8.30 -2.77
CA VAL A 82 8.46 9.45 -2.40
C VAL A 82 7.65 10.37 -1.51
N ALA A 83 8.25 10.81 -0.41
CA ALA A 83 7.67 11.76 0.50
C ALA A 83 8.56 13.00 0.62
N TYR A 84 7.93 14.16 0.76
CA TYR A 84 8.61 15.43 0.95
C TYR A 84 8.01 16.21 2.12
N ASP A 85 8.88 16.88 2.88
CA ASP A 85 8.54 17.83 3.95
C ASP A 85 7.71 17.21 5.08
N ASN A 86 7.76 15.88 5.21
CA ASN A 86 6.85 15.13 6.08
C ASN A 86 5.38 15.58 5.87
N ARG A 87 4.99 15.91 4.63
CA ARG A 87 3.68 16.52 4.32
C ARG A 87 2.95 15.82 3.19
N VAL A 88 3.65 15.48 2.12
CA VAL A 88 3.07 14.89 0.91
C VAL A 88 3.84 13.63 0.55
N GLU A 89 3.10 12.58 0.20
CA GLU A 89 3.59 11.32 -0.34
C GLU A 89 2.97 11.11 -1.72
N LEU A 90 3.80 10.72 -2.69
CA LEU A 90 3.39 10.21 -3.99
C LEU A 90 3.83 8.75 -4.07
N SER A 91 2.96 7.86 -4.53
CA SER A 91 3.31 6.46 -4.68
C SER A 91 2.75 5.83 -5.94
N PHE A 92 3.43 4.78 -6.37
CA PHE A 92 3.06 3.92 -7.47
C PHE A 92 3.20 2.46 -7.06
N ALA A 93 2.22 1.63 -7.41
CA ALA A 93 2.30 0.19 -7.26
C ALA A 93 1.75 -0.49 -8.51
N ARG A 94 2.46 -1.53 -8.95
CA ARG A 94 1.99 -2.48 -9.94
C ARG A 94 1.70 -3.82 -9.26
N GLN A 95 0.53 -4.36 -9.55
CA GLN A 95 0.05 -5.62 -9.02
C GLN A 95 -0.13 -6.60 -10.17
N ARG A 96 0.29 -7.84 -9.96
CA ARG A 96 0.00 -8.98 -10.82
C ARG A 96 -0.71 -10.05 -9.98
N PHE A 97 -1.95 -10.36 -10.35
CA PHE A 97 -2.78 -11.34 -9.66
C PHE A 97 -2.97 -12.58 -10.52
N ASP A 98 -2.27 -13.66 -10.18
CA ASP A 98 -2.41 -14.93 -10.89
C ASP A 98 -3.71 -15.63 -10.46
N LEU A 99 -4.55 -15.96 -11.45
CA LEU A 99 -5.87 -16.58 -11.28
C LEU A 99 -5.79 -18.09 -10.96
N GLY A 100 -4.60 -18.66 -11.08
CA GLY A 100 -4.27 -20.02 -10.64
C GLY A 100 -5.29 -21.08 -11.06
N SER A 101 -5.93 -21.74 -10.08
CA SER A 101 -6.84 -22.86 -10.37
C SER A 101 -8.13 -22.42 -11.07
N LEU A 102 -8.51 -21.14 -10.99
CA LEU A 102 -9.73 -20.60 -11.58
C LEU A 102 -9.68 -20.67 -13.12
N VAL A 103 -8.50 -20.47 -13.71
CA VAL A 103 -8.27 -20.48 -15.16
C VAL A 103 -8.80 -21.78 -15.78
N ASN A 104 -8.41 -22.91 -15.19
CA ASN A 104 -8.81 -24.24 -15.67
C ASN A 104 -10.28 -24.56 -15.36
N LYS A 105 -10.82 -24.05 -14.25
CA LYS A 105 -12.22 -24.29 -13.85
C LYS A 105 -13.21 -23.58 -14.77
N LEU A 106 -12.86 -22.37 -15.24
CA LEU A 106 -13.75 -21.51 -16.02
C LEU A 106 -13.31 -21.35 -17.48
N ASN A 107 -12.24 -22.03 -17.92
CA ASN A 107 -11.63 -21.87 -19.25
C ASN A 107 -11.38 -20.39 -19.58
N LEU A 108 -10.73 -19.68 -18.65
CA LEU A 108 -10.46 -18.25 -18.82
C LEU A 108 -9.41 -18.01 -19.93
N PRO A 109 -9.54 -16.90 -20.67
CA PRO A 109 -8.62 -16.58 -21.76
C PRO A 109 -7.22 -16.21 -21.26
N ASP A 110 -7.13 -15.65 -20.05
CA ASP A 110 -5.90 -15.18 -19.42
C ASP A 110 -5.71 -15.84 -18.05
N ASP A 111 -4.45 -15.96 -17.62
CA ASP A 111 -4.06 -16.61 -16.36
C ASP A 111 -3.74 -15.63 -15.23
N HIS A 112 -3.74 -14.33 -15.50
CA HIS A 112 -3.47 -13.27 -14.53
C HIS A 112 -4.26 -11.99 -14.84
N LEU A 113 -4.28 -11.08 -13.87
CA LEU A 113 -4.80 -9.71 -13.98
C LEU A 113 -3.75 -8.72 -13.48
N ASP A 114 -3.42 -7.71 -14.28
CA ASP A 114 -2.46 -6.67 -13.95
C ASP A 114 -3.14 -5.34 -13.61
N GLN A 115 -2.75 -4.71 -12.50
CA GLN A 115 -3.28 -3.40 -12.09
C GLN A 115 -2.17 -2.40 -11.78
N ASP A 116 -2.36 -1.17 -12.27
CA ASP A 116 -1.55 -0.02 -11.89
C ASP A 116 -2.30 0.88 -10.90
N ILE A 117 -1.58 1.33 -9.87
CA ILE A 117 -2.11 2.21 -8.82
C ILE A 117 -1.19 3.42 -8.70
N TYR A 118 -1.75 4.61 -8.87
CA TYR A 118 -1.10 5.89 -8.65
C TYR A 118 -1.77 6.59 -7.47
N ALA A 119 -0.99 7.06 -6.51
CA ALA A 119 -1.56 7.65 -5.31
C ALA A 119 -0.86 8.94 -4.88
N ILE A 120 -1.64 9.81 -4.27
CA ILE A 120 -1.18 10.96 -3.48
C ILE A 120 -1.76 10.86 -2.08
N LYS A 121 -0.94 11.09 -1.07
CA LYS A 121 -1.35 11.16 0.33
C LYS A 121 -0.80 12.44 0.95
N VAL A 122 -1.64 13.17 1.67
CA VAL A 122 -1.28 14.43 2.31
C VAL A 122 -1.56 14.34 3.80
N ARG A 123 -0.54 14.56 4.63
CA ARG A 123 -0.70 14.74 6.07
C ARG A 123 -1.38 16.10 6.32
N LEU A 124 -2.55 16.07 6.94
CA LEU A 124 -3.33 17.28 7.23
C LEU A 124 -2.77 18.00 8.46
N PHE A 125 -2.63 17.26 9.55
CA PHE A 125 -2.16 17.75 10.85
C PHE A 125 -1.79 16.56 11.76
N GLY A 126 -1.23 16.88 12.93
CA GLY A 126 -0.90 15.92 13.97
C GLY A 126 0.42 15.20 13.76
N ASP A 127 0.87 14.56 14.82
CA ASP A 127 2.02 13.67 14.83
C ASP A 127 1.64 12.35 15.50
N VAL A 128 2.19 11.25 15.00
CA VAL A 128 1.82 9.92 15.48
C VAL A 128 2.36 9.63 16.90
N ILE A 129 3.44 10.29 17.33
CA ILE A 129 4.10 10.09 18.62
C ILE A 129 3.91 11.29 19.55
N TYR A 130 4.17 12.49 19.05
CA TYR A 130 4.47 13.65 19.91
C TYR A 130 3.29 14.58 20.15
N ASP A 131 2.22 14.49 19.35
CA ASP A 131 1.07 15.39 19.45
C ASP A 131 -0.03 14.86 20.39
N THR A 132 -0.83 15.78 20.89
CA THR A 132 -2.08 15.54 21.62
C THR A 132 -3.17 14.94 20.73
N LEU A 133 -3.17 15.29 19.43
CA LEU A 133 -4.08 14.75 18.43
C LEU A 133 -3.42 13.60 17.65
N PRO A 134 -4.19 12.63 17.12
CA PRO A 134 -3.63 11.66 16.17
C PRO A 134 -3.12 12.37 14.92
N GLN A 135 -2.14 11.77 14.25
CA GLN A 135 -1.80 12.18 12.90
C GLN A 135 -2.95 11.82 11.96
N VAL A 136 -3.38 12.78 11.14
CA VAL A 136 -4.45 12.59 10.16
C VAL A 136 -3.93 12.85 8.76
N SER A 137 -4.25 11.97 7.82
CA SER A 137 -3.93 12.16 6.41
C SER A 137 -5.14 11.82 5.52
N VAL A 138 -5.15 12.44 4.34
CA VAL A 138 -6.08 12.12 3.27
C VAL A 138 -5.29 11.53 2.11
N GLY A 139 -5.82 10.49 1.48
CA GLY A 139 -5.24 9.91 0.28
C GLY A 139 -6.24 9.81 -0.86
N LEU A 140 -5.73 9.94 -2.08
CA LEU A 140 -6.44 9.66 -3.32
C LEU A 140 -5.63 8.64 -4.11
N GLN A 141 -6.30 7.64 -4.66
CA GLN A 141 -5.69 6.60 -5.48
C GLN A 141 -6.46 6.50 -6.80
N TYR A 142 -5.75 6.63 -7.91
CA TYR A 142 -6.23 6.28 -9.23
C TYR A 142 -5.74 4.88 -9.57
N LYS A 143 -6.67 4.02 -10.00
CA LYS A 143 -6.39 2.61 -10.28
C LYS A 143 -6.84 2.26 -11.69
N HIS A 144 -6.01 1.51 -12.40
CA HIS A 144 -6.29 1.04 -13.74
C HIS A 144 -6.00 -0.46 -13.85
N GLN A 145 -7.05 -1.24 -14.12
CA GLN A 145 -7.02 -2.65 -14.42
C GLN A 145 -6.71 -2.82 -15.92
N ASN A 146 -5.59 -3.44 -16.23
CA ASN A 146 -5.07 -3.56 -17.58
C ASN A 146 -5.72 -4.72 -18.36
N ASP A 147 -6.24 -5.73 -17.65
CA ASP A 147 -6.82 -6.95 -18.24
C ASP A 147 -8.35 -6.98 -18.01
N PHE A 148 -9.06 -6.05 -18.66
CA PHE A 148 -10.48 -5.82 -18.34
C PHE A 148 -11.46 -6.85 -18.91
N LEU A 149 -11.01 -7.77 -19.78
CA LEU A 149 -11.91 -8.77 -20.38
C LEU A 149 -12.58 -9.63 -19.29
N ILE A 150 -11.80 -10.28 -18.42
CA ILE A 150 -12.32 -11.14 -17.36
C ILE A 150 -13.20 -10.35 -16.36
N PRO A 151 -12.76 -9.20 -15.80
CA PRO A 151 -13.61 -8.34 -14.97
C PRO A 151 -14.96 -7.97 -15.62
N SER A 152 -14.96 -7.64 -16.91
CA SER A 152 -16.20 -7.27 -17.62
C SER A 152 -17.18 -8.44 -17.73
N LEU A 153 -16.67 -9.67 -17.93
CA LEU A 153 -17.49 -10.88 -18.02
C LEU A 153 -18.13 -11.25 -16.69
N VAL A 154 -17.49 -10.92 -15.57
CA VAL A 154 -18.01 -11.16 -14.21
C VAL A 154 -18.86 -9.99 -13.68
N GLY A 155 -19.15 -8.99 -14.53
CA GLY A 155 -20.12 -7.93 -14.26
C GLY A 155 -19.54 -6.56 -13.91
N ALA A 156 -18.21 -6.41 -13.88
CA ALA A 156 -17.58 -5.11 -13.62
C ALA A 156 -17.91 -4.10 -14.72
N ARG A 157 -18.07 -2.82 -14.34
CA ARG A 157 -18.54 -1.77 -15.26
C ARG A 157 -17.44 -0.92 -15.85
N ARG A 158 -16.27 -0.85 -15.19
CA ARG A 158 -15.15 0.00 -15.58
C ARG A 158 -13.82 -0.70 -15.29
N ASP A 159 -12.83 -0.38 -16.12
CA ASP A 159 -11.43 -0.78 -16.00
C ASP A 159 -10.62 0.17 -15.10
N SER A 160 -11.18 1.31 -14.71
CA SER A 160 -10.49 2.32 -13.92
C SER A 160 -11.45 3.08 -13.02
N ASP A 161 -10.95 3.52 -11.86
CA ASP A 161 -11.65 4.47 -10.99
C ASP A 161 -10.68 5.17 -10.03
N THR A 162 -11.16 6.26 -9.43
CA THR A 162 -10.48 6.94 -8.34
C THR A 162 -11.17 6.63 -7.02
N GLU A 163 -10.40 6.31 -6.00
CA GLU A 163 -10.88 6.18 -4.63
C GLU A 163 -10.16 7.15 -3.71
N GLY A 164 -10.82 7.47 -2.59
CA GLY A 164 -10.26 8.35 -1.57
C GLY A 164 -10.38 7.73 -0.20
N TYR A 165 -9.44 8.05 0.69
CA TYR A 165 -9.51 7.64 2.09
C TYR A 165 -9.05 8.75 3.03
N LEU A 166 -9.55 8.69 4.26
CA LEU A 166 -9.10 9.47 5.40
C LEU A 166 -8.57 8.49 6.44
N ALA A 167 -7.33 8.68 6.90
CA ALA A 167 -6.70 7.83 7.91
C ALA A 167 -6.28 8.66 9.13
N ALA A 168 -6.41 8.06 10.31
CA ALA A 168 -5.95 8.62 11.58
C ALA A 168 -5.14 7.58 12.34
N SER A 169 -3.90 7.92 12.70
CA SER A 169 -2.99 7.01 13.43
C SER A 169 -2.42 7.66 14.68
N ARG A 170 -2.24 6.86 15.73
CA ARG A 170 -1.61 7.29 16.98
C ARG A 170 -0.85 6.17 17.67
N LEU A 171 0.34 6.49 18.17
CA LEU A 171 1.13 5.65 19.04
C LEU A 171 0.84 6.02 20.50
N PHE A 172 0.29 5.08 21.27
CA PHE A 172 0.11 5.20 22.70
C PHE A 172 1.29 4.54 23.42
N MET A 173 2.03 5.32 24.20
CA MET A 173 3.19 4.80 24.93
C MET A 173 2.75 3.94 26.11
N GLY A 174 3.34 2.74 26.24
CA GLY A 174 3.09 1.82 27.36
C GLY A 174 1.67 1.24 27.48
N ALA A 175 0.79 1.49 26.51
CA ALA A 175 -0.64 1.16 26.61
C ALA A 175 -0.97 -0.33 26.46
N ALA A 176 -0.06 -1.15 25.91
CA ALA A 176 -0.25 -2.59 25.75
C ALA A 176 0.71 -3.37 26.66
N PHE A 177 0.33 -3.57 27.93
CA PHE A 177 1.14 -4.30 28.93
C PHE A 177 2.57 -3.73 29.08
N GLY A 178 2.72 -2.40 28.99
CA GLY A 178 4.02 -1.72 29.05
C GLY A 178 4.71 -1.54 27.69
N TYR A 179 4.19 -2.12 26.61
CA TYR A 179 4.64 -1.88 25.24
C TYR A 179 3.87 -0.74 24.57
N ASN A 180 4.48 -0.14 23.55
CA ASN A 180 3.84 0.92 22.77
C ASN A 180 2.79 0.31 21.83
N LEU A 181 1.60 0.92 21.76
CA LEU A 181 0.49 0.47 20.93
C LEU A 181 0.21 1.50 19.84
N LEU A 182 0.42 1.14 18.59
CA LEU A 182 -0.04 1.90 17.43
C LEU A 182 -1.49 1.50 17.12
N VAL A 183 -2.34 2.51 16.95
CA VAL A 183 -3.72 2.36 16.54
C VAL A 183 -3.95 3.16 15.27
N ASN A 184 -4.59 2.56 14.27
CA ASN A 184 -5.02 3.22 13.05
C ASN A 184 -6.50 2.94 12.77
N GLY A 185 -7.19 3.96 12.27
CA GLY A 185 -8.51 3.81 11.68
C GLY A 185 -8.61 4.62 10.39
N SER A 186 -9.29 4.07 9.40
CA SER A 186 -9.55 4.75 8.13
C SER A 186 -10.98 4.56 7.63
N LEU A 187 -11.42 5.54 6.85
CA LEU A 187 -12.63 5.47 6.06
C LEU A 187 -12.25 5.62 4.59
N ARG A 188 -12.67 4.67 3.76
CA ARG A 188 -12.42 4.65 2.32
C ARG A 188 -13.72 4.82 1.55
N TYR A 189 -13.71 5.67 0.53
CA TYR A 189 -14.80 5.85 -0.41
C TYR A 189 -14.44 5.20 -1.75
N SER A 190 -14.98 4.02 -2.02
CA SER A 190 -14.60 3.19 -3.17
C SER A 190 -15.75 2.32 -3.69
N ARG A 191 -15.59 1.83 -4.92
CA ARG A 191 -16.39 0.74 -5.55
C ARG A 191 -15.48 -0.28 -6.24
N ALA A 192 -14.23 -0.37 -5.81
CA ALA A 192 -13.25 -1.29 -6.36
C ALA A 192 -13.50 -2.71 -5.85
N ASN A 193 -13.60 -3.67 -6.77
CA ASN A 193 -13.76 -5.09 -6.44
C ASN A 193 -12.38 -5.73 -6.33
N GLU A 194 -12.09 -6.42 -5.24
CA GLU A 194 -10.78 -7.02 -4.96
C GLU A 194 -9.61 -6.03 -5.12
N LEU A 195 -9.74 -4.86 -4.50
CA LEU A 195 -8.81 -3.73 -4.61
C LEU A 195 -8.78 -3.07 -6.00
N GLY A 196 -9.69 -3.46 -6.89
CA GLY A 196 -9.78 -3.04 -8.29
C GLY A 196 -9.29 -4.11 -9.26
N LEU A 197 -8.74 -5.23 -8.76
CA LEU A 197 -8.31 -6.35 -9.58
C LEU A 197 -9.48 -6.94 -10.39
N LEU A 198 -10.69 -6.98 -9.81
CA LEU A 198 -11.91 -7.39 -10.53
C LEU A 198 -12.71 -6.18 -11.06
N GLY A 199 -12.02 -5.08 -11.40
CA GLY A 199 -12.62 -3.87 -11.93
C GLY A 199 -13.43 -3.06 -10.91
N PHE A 200 -14.21 -2.12 -11.42
CA PHE A 200 -14.91 -1.11 -10.60
C PHE A 200 -16.41 -1.06 -10.86
N GLY A 201 -17.18 -1.00 -9.76
CA GLY A 201 -18.63 -1.13 -9.79
C GLY A 201 -19.06 -2.52 -10.23
N GLY A 202 -20.35 -2.70 -10.48
CA GLY A 202 -20.85 -4.00 -10.86
C GLY A 202 -22.30 -4.01 -11.29
N ASP A 203 -22.76 -5.19 -11.65
CA ASP A 203 -24.15 -5.48 -12.02
C ASP A 203 -25.10 -5.49 -10.83
N ARG A 204 -24.62 -5.86 -9.63
CA ARG A 204 -25.38 -5.77 -8.37
C ARG A 204 -25.39 -4.33 -7.83
N ARG A 205 -24.27 -3.62 -7.87
CA ARG A 205 -24.15 -2.22 -7.41
C ARG A 205 -23.05 -1.46 -8.16
N ASP A 206 -23.39 -0.30 -8.71
CA ASP A 206 -22.42 0.56 -9.44
C ASP A 206 -22.07 1.88 -8.71
N THR A 207 -22.47 1.99 -7.45
CA THR A 207 -22.26 3.16 -6.61
C THR A 207 -21.12 2.96 -5.62
N ARG A 208 -20.40 4.03 -5.29
CA ARG A 208 -19.36 4.00 -4.25
C ARG A 208 -19.95 3.82 -2.86
N SER A 209 -19.22 3.11 -2.02
CA SER A 209 -19.54 2.83 -0.62
C SER A 209 -18.48 3.44 0.30
N VAL A 210 -18.87 3.80 1.52
CA VAL A 210 -17.93 4.14 2.59
C VAL A 210 -17.59 2.87 3.36
N LEU A 211 -16.32 2.49 3.31
CA LEU A 211 -15.76 1.26 3.86
C LEU A 211 -14.88 1.60 5.05
N LYS A 212 -14.91 0.75 6.09
CA LYS A 212 -14.12 0.93 7.31
C LYS A 212 -12.88 0.06 7.27
N GLU A 213 -11.76 0.61 7.69
CA GLU A 213 -10.52 -0.16 7.86
C GLU A 213 -9.87 0.22 9.19
N GLY A 214 -9.06 -0.67 9.74
CA GLY A 214 -8.40 -0.43 11.01
C GLY A 214 -7.25 -1.39 11.25
N SER A 215 -6.31 -0.94 12.07
CA SER A 215 -5.18 -1.77 12.49
C SER A 215 -4.74 -1.45 13.92
N LEU A 216 -4.17 -2.46 14.56
CA LEU A 216 -3.53 -2.37 15.86
C LEU A 216 -2.15 -3.01 15.75
N ALA A 217 -1.10 -2.35 16.24
CA ALA A 217 0.24 -2.90 16.27
C ALA A 217 0.91 -2.63 17.62
N VAL A 218 1.34 -3.68 18.30
CA VAL A 218 2.15 -3.60 19.52
C VAL A 218 3.62 -3.59 19.11
N LEU A 219 4.33 -2.52 19.43
CA LEU A 219 5.77 -2.41 19.24
C LEU A 219 6.46 -2.98 20.49
N LEU A 220 7.00 -4.19 20.35
CA LEU A 220 7.73 -4.90 21.41
C LEU A 220 9.05 -4.18 21.74
N ASN A 221 9.65 -3.58 20.72
CA ASN A 221 10.79 -2.68 20.77
C ASN A 221 10.84 -1.91 19.44
N PRO A 222 11.79 -0.97 19.24
CA PRO A 222 11.86 -0.19 17.99
C PRO A 222 12.05 -1.03 16.71
N ARG A 223 12.37 -2.33 16.80
CA ARG A 223 12.63 -3.21 15.67
C ARG A 223 11.56 -4.26 15.41
N TRP A 224 10.65 -4.49 16.35
CA TRP A 224 9.69 -5.58 16.28
C TRP A 224 8.28 -5.08 16.58
N ALA A 225 7.36 -5.36 15.66
CA ALA A 225 5.95 -5.08 15.80
C ALA A 225 5.14 -6.36 15.59
N LEU A 226 4.07 -6.55 16.37
CA LEU A 226 3.06 -7.58 16.17
C LEU A 226 1.71 -6.88 16.05
N GLY A 227 0.93 -7.16 15.02
CA GLY A 227 -0.32 -6.45 14.82
C GLY A 227 -1.36 -7.23 14.03
N VAL A 228 -2.53 -6.63 13.95
CA VAL A 228 -3.68 -7.13 13.20
C VAL A 228 -4.25 -6.01 12.35
N GLU A 229 -4.75 -6.38 11.18
CA GLU A 229 -5.45 -5.47 10.28
C GLU A 229 -6.84 -6.01 9.93
N TYR A 230 -7.74 -5.08 9.64
CA TYR A 230 -9.07 -5.36 9.11
C TYR A 230 -9.40 -4.34 8.03
N ARG A 231 -9.93 -4.82 6.91
CA ARG A 231 -10.36 -4.01 5.78
C ARG A 231 -11.73 -4.47 5.31
N GLN A 232 -12.71 -3.59 5.43
CA GLN A 232 -14.04 -3.81 4.89
C GLN A 232 -14.02 -3.70 3.36
N LYS A 233 -14.79 -4.56 2.71
CA LYS A 233 -14.85 -4.68 1.26
C LYS A 233 -16.28 -4.40 0.75
N PRO A 234 -16.43 -3.80 -0.45
CA PRO A 234 -17.75 -3.63 -1.04
C PRO A 234 -18.25 -4.97 -1.57
N ASP A 235 -19.52 -5.03 -1.97
CA ASP A 235 -20.10 -6.22 -2.58
C ASP A 235 -20.93 -5.78 -3.79
N ASN A 236 -20.25 -5.67 -4.94
CA ASN A 236 -20.80 -5.01 -6.13
C ASN A 236 -21.15 -5.98 -7.27
N LEU A 237 -20.66 -7.22 -7.22
CA LEU A 237 -20.75 -8.17 -8.32
C LEU A 237 -21.72 -9.31 -7.96
N SER A 238 -22.57 -9.72 -8.91
CA SER A 238 -23.58 -10.76 -8.62
C SER A 238 -23.01 -12.17 -8.59
N PHE A 239 -21.89 -12.41 -9.30
CA PHE A 239 -21.32 -13.74 -9.53
C PHE A 239 -20.61 -14.35 -8.30
N SER A 240 -20.16 -13.53 -7.35
CA SER A 240 -19.40 -13.94 -6.16
C SER A 240 -19.66 -12.97 -5.01
N GLY A 241 -19.59 -13.46 -3.77
CA GLY A 241 -19.52 -12.61 -2.60
C GLY A 241 -18.09 -12.12 -2.40
N GLU A 242 -17.93 -10.88 -1.94
CA GLU A 242 -16.61 -10.32 -1.59
C GLU A 242 -16.48 -10.30 -0.05
N SER A 243 -15.51 -11.03 0.47
CA SER A 243 -15.26 -11.13 1.91
C SER A 243 -14.43 -9.96 2.42
N ASP A 244 -14.71 -9.51 3.64
CA ASP A 244 -13.81 -8.58 4.34
C ASP A 244 -12.46 -9.24 4.60
N TRP A 245 -11.39 -8.47 4.52
CA TRP A 245 -10.04 -8.95 4.73
C TRP A 245 -9.58 -8.70 6.16
N SER A 246 -8.81 -9.64 6.69
CA SER A 246 -8.09 -9.45 7.94
C SER A 246 -6.75 -10.15 7.90
N ASP A 247 -5.79 -9.70 8.70
CA ASP A 247 -4.52 -10.39 8.87
C ASP A 247 -3.98 -10.30 10.30
N LEU A 248 -3.00 -11.15 10.57
CA LEU A 248 -2.10 -11.07 11.72
C LEU A 248 -0.68 -10.97 11.18
N PHE A 249 0.03 -9.90 11.53
CA PHE A 249 1.35 -9.60 10.98
C PHE A 249 2.43 -9.45 12.04
N VAL A 250 3.66 -9.75 11.66
CA VAL A 250 4.90 -9.44 12.37
C VAL A 250 5.75 -8.56 11.47
N GLY A 251 6.12 -7.38 11.97
CA GLY A 251 7.03 -6.46 11.33
C GLY A 251 8.42 -6.51 11.95
N TYR A 252 9.45 -6.56 11.12
CA TYR A 252 10.85 -6.50 11.52
C TYR A 252 11.56 -5.32 10.83
N PHE A 253 12.13 -4.43 11.64
CA PHE A 253 12.80 -3.20 11.21
C PHE A 253 14.25 -3.24 11.71
N PRO A 254 15.18 -3.90 10.98
CA PRO A 254 16.58 -3.98 11.40
C PRO A 254 17.26 -2.60 11.48
N ASN A 255 16.92 -1.70 10.56
CA ASN A 255 17.40 -0.32 10.48
C ASN A 255 16.40 0.55 9.69
N LYS A 256 16.72 1.83 9.45
CA LYS A 256 15.86 2.76 8.67
C LYS A 256 15.80 2.48 7.16
N HIS A 257 16.70 1.65 6.64
CA HIS A 257 16.83 1.38 5.20
C HIS A 257 16.18 0.06 4.79
N VAL A 258 15.86 -0.83 5.73
CA VAL A 258 15.28 -2.14 5.45
C VAL A 258 14.17 -2.43 6.45
N SER A 259 13.03 -2.86 5.93
CA SER A 259 11.93 -3.40 6.73
C SER A 259 11.32 -4.63 6.06
N MET A 260 10.79 -5.53 6.86
CA MET A 260 10.16 -6.76 6.42
C MET A 260 8.86 -6.96 7.19
N VAL A 261 7.83 -7.45 6.51
CA VAL A 261 6.55 -7.80 7.12
C VAL A 261 6.16 -9.21 6.68
N LEU A 262 5.85 -10.06 7.65
CA LEU A 262 5.27 -11.38 7.42
C LEU A 262 3.88 -11.39 8.04
N ALA A 263 2.86 -11.79 7.29
CA ALA A 263 1.50 -11.88 7.80
C ALA A 263 0.80 -13.16 7.36
N TYR A 264 -0.17 -13.59 8.16
CA TYR A 264 -1.14 -14.59 7.77
C TYR A 264 -2.44 -13.89 7.41
N ALA A 265 -2.71 -13.80 6.11
CA ALA A 265 -3.86 -13.13 5.54
C ALA A 265 -5.06 -14.07 5.52
N ARG A 266 -6.21 -13.58 6.00
CA ARG A 266 -7.50 -14.25 5.93
C ARG A 266 -8.41 -13.46 5.00
N LEU A 267 -8.43 -13.84 3.73
CA LEU A 267 -9.13 -13.08 2.69
C LEU A 267 -10.50 -13.67 2.35
N GLY A 268 -10.83 -14.88 2.83
CA GLY A 268 -12.17 -15.45 2.69
C GLY A 268 -12.46 -15.95 1.27
N GLU A 269 -13.58 -15.52 0.70
CA GLU A 269 -13.97 -15.78 -0.69
C GLU A 269 -13.34 -14.73 -1.61
N ILE A 270 -12.66 -15.17 -2.67
CA ILE A 270 -12.18 -14.31 -3.78
C ILE A 270 -12.61 -14.96 -5.10
N ALA A 271 -13.38 -14.23 -5.91
CA ALA A 271 -13.83 -14.65 -7.24
C ALA A 271 -14.39 -16.09 -7.27
N THR A 272 -15.36 -16.39 -6.40
CA THR A 272 -16.05 -17.69 -6.21
C THR A 272 -15.25 -18.81 -5.52
N LEU A 273 -13.96 -18.60 -5.23
CA LEU A 273 -13.16 -19.58 -4.51
C LEU A 273 -13.06 -19.23 -3.02
N ASP A 274 -13.50 -20.16 -2.19
CA ASP A 274 -13.51 -20.03 -0.73
C ASP A 274 -12.15 -20.28 -0.08
N ARG A 275 -12.02 -19.84 1.18
CA ARG A 275 -10.89 -20.12 2.08
C ARG A 275 -9.52 -19.69 1.53
N GLN A 276 -9.49 -18.52 0.90
CA GLN A 276 -8.27 -17.88 0.42
C GLN A 276 -7.50 -17.26 1.60
N ASN A 277 -6.89 -18.13 2.40
CA ASN A 277 -6.09 -17.74 3.56
C ASN A 277 -4.65 -18.22 3.34
N GLY A 278 -3.67 -17.35 3.55
CA GLY A 278 -2.31 -17.66 3.15
C GLY A 278 -1.26 -16.70 3.68
N LEU A 279 -0.03 -16.88 3.21
CA LEU A 279 1.11 -16.11 3.67
C LEU A 279 1.29 -14.86 2.81
N TYR A 280 1.43 -13.74 3.50
CA TYR A 280 1.82 -12.44 2.96
C TYR A 280 3.26 -12.18 3.40
N PHE A 281 4.15 -11.85 2.47
CA PHE A 281 5.52 -11.43 2.77
C PHE A 281 5.86 -10.17 1.99
N SER A 282 6.39 -9.17 2.67
CA SER A 282 6.81 -7.90 2.08
C SER A 282 8.20 -7.52 2.55
N ILE A 283 9.00 -6.97 1.63
CA ILE A 283 10.30 -6.36 1.90
C ILE A 283 10.30 -4.94 1.33
N GLN A 284 10.84 -4.00 2.09
CA GLN A 284 10.92 -2.60 1.71
C GLN A 284 12.31 -2.04 1.99
N GLY A 285 12.84 -1.32 1.00
CA GLY A 285 14.05 -0.51 1.08
C GLY A 285 13.71 0.98 1.24
N GLY A 286 14.45 1.71 2.07
CA GLY A 286 14.33 3.16 2.27
C GLY A 286 15.63 3.88 1.89
N PHE A 287 15.52 5.10 1.35
CA PHE A 287 16.61 5.94 0.85
C PHE A 287 16.40 7.43 1.20
#